data_AF-D4DMQ7-F1
#
_entry.id   AF-D4DMQ7-F1
#
_cell.length_a   1.000
_cell.length_b   1.000
_cell.length_c   1.000
_cell.angle_alpha   90.00
_cell.angle_beta   90.00
_cell.angle_gamma   90.00
#
_symmetry.space_group_name_H-M   'P 1'
#
loop_
_entity.id
_entity.type
_entity.pdbx_description
1 polymer ?
#
loop_
_entity_poly.entity_id
_entity_poly.type
_entity_poly.pdbx_seq_one_letter_code
_entity_poly.pdbx_strand_id
1 'polypeptide(L)'
;MDNLIPKVKTVRVSLQEMGEQQYAVFRMAFKMHNTTNYEIVDASSTVKPDMVLVDVDGSKAMLAWHEAKKNHPDIPVVVFSVNEPIVTAPYLPKPVKFDTLFPILRSLAQGGNVVEPKQQEVINSQQPEKCQPPLGIMIKRQQFAVLILSVVY
;
A
#
# COMPACT_ATOMS: atom_id res chain seq x y z
N MET A 1 26.45 -35.03 -22.07
CA MET A 1 25.92 -34.98 -20.69
C MET A 1 25.81 -33.51 -20.32
N ASP A 2 24.66 -32.92 -20.59
CA ASP A 2 24.40 -31.54 -20.20
C ASP A 2 24.21 -31.52 -18.69
N ASN A 3 25.20 -30.97 -17.99
CA ASN A 3 25.06 -30.65 -16.58
C ASN A 3 23.96 -29.61 -16.47
N LEU A 4 22.73 -30.07 -16.25
CA LEU A 4 21.59 -29.26 -15.83
C LEU A 4 21.87 -28.80 -14.40
N ILE A 5 22.83 -27.89 -14.24
CA ILE A 5 23.01 -27.12 -13.02
C ILE A 5 21.65 -26.50 -12.73
N PRO A 6 21.01 -26.78 -11.58
CA PRO A 6 19.76 -26.14 -11.22
C PRO A 6 20.00 -24.63 -11.27
N LYS A 7 19.38 -23.93 -12.23
CA LYS A 7 19.42 -22.47 -12.25
C LYS A 7 18.66 -22.00 -11.03
N VAL A 8 19.39 -21.66 -9.96
CA VAL A 8 18.82 -21.01 -8.79
C VAL A 8 18.08 -19.78 -9.31
N LYS A 9 16.78 -19.69 -9.03
CA LYS A 9 15.96 -18.57 -9.50
C LYS A 9 16.53 -17.29 -8.88
N THR A 10 17.03 -16.40 -9.73
CA THR A 10 17.45 -15.05 -9.31
C THR A 10 16.23 -14.14 -9.29
N VAL A 11 16.05 -13.39 -8.21
CA VAL A 11 15.04 -12.34 -8.05
C VAL A 11 15.76 -11.00 -7.98
N ARG A 12 15.50 -10.14 -8.96
CA ARG A 12 16.11 -8.82 -9.06
C ARG A 12 15.23 -7.78 -8.40
N VAL A 13 15.78 -7.05 -7.45
CA VAL A 13 15.06 -6.09 -6.62
C VAL A 13 15.65 -4.71 -6.87
N SER A 14 14.83 -3.75 -7.29
CA SER A 14 15.24 -2.35 -7.31
C SER A 14 14.80 -1.67 -6.01
N LEU A 15 15.73 -0.95 -5.36
CA LEU A 15 15.47 -0.21 -4.14
C LEU A 15 15.42 1.29 -4.47
N GLN A 16 14.31 1.96 -4.17
CA GLN A 16 14.10 3.38 -4.45
C GLN A 16 13.79 4.17 -3.18
N GLU A 17 14.24 5.43 -3.13
CA GLU A 17 14.08 6.35 -2.00
C GLU A 17 14.61 5.81 -0.65
N MET A 18 15.42 4.75 -0.67
CA MET A 18 15.99 4.14 0.54
C MET A 18 17.27 4.86 0.98
N GLY A 19 17.39 5.09 2.30
CA GLY A 19 18.63 5.57 2.90
C GLY A 19 19.73 4.50 2.93
N GLU A 20 20.99 4.94 3.05
CA GLU A 20 22.18 4.06 3.01
C GLU A 20 22.13 2.90 4.01
N GLN A 21 21.64 3.16 5.22
CA GLN A 21 21.52 2.14 6.25
C GLN A 21 20.53 1.04 5.85
N GLN A 22 19.37 1.41 5.30
CA GLN A 22 18.36 0.44 4.85
C GLN A 22 18.91 -0.36 3.66
N TYR A 23 19.55 0.32 2.71
CA TYR A 23 20.20 -0.31 1.58
C TYR A 23 21.24 -1.37 2.03
N ALA A 24 22.08 -1.02 3.01
CA ALA A 24 23.07 -1.93 3.56
C ALA A 24 22.43 -3.16 4.23
N VAL A 25 21.32 -2.97 4.95
CA VAL A 25 20.56 -4.07 5.57
C VAL A 25 20.03 -5.03 4.51
N PHE A 26 19.37 -4.54 3.45
CA PHE A 26 18.87 -5.39 2.37
C PHE A 26 20.01 -6.10 1.64
N ARG A 27 21.09 -5.38 1.32
CA ARG A 27 22.28 -5.96 0.68
C ARG A 27 22.85 -7.12 1.49
N MET A 28 22.99 -6.95 2.80
CA MET A 28 23.49 -8.00 3.68
C MET A 28 22.49 -9.16 3.80
N ALA A 29 21.19 -8.87 3.93
CA ALA A 29 20.15 -9.90 3.97
C ALA A 29 20.23 -10.78 2.71
N PHE A 30 20.22 -10.16 1.54
CA PHE A 30 20.22 -10.86 0.25
C PHE A 30 21.47 -11.70 0.07
N LYS A 31 22.64 -11.15 0.44
CA LYS A 31 23.91 -11.89 0.38
C LYS A 31 23.93 -13.13 1.29
N MET A 32 23.24 -13.08 2.43
CA MET A 32 23.19 -14.19 3.39
C MET A 32 22.10 -15.24 3.06
N HIS A 33 21.25 -15.00 2.06
CA HIS A 33 20.16 -15.90 1.71
C HIS A 33 20.60 -16.94 0.66
N ASN A 34 20.72 -18.20 1.07
CA ASN A 34 21.25 -19.25 0.20
C ASN A 34 20.18 -20.03 -0.61
N THR A 35 18.89 -19.80 -0.34
CA THR A 35 17.79 -20.55 -0.97
C THR A 35 17.31 -19.93 -2.28
N THR A 36 17.46 -18.62 -2.44
CA THR A 36 17.04 -17.86 -3.63
C THR A 36 18.06 -16.75 -3.84
N ASN A 37 18.56 -16.58 -5.06
CA ASN A 37 19.54 -15.54 -5.30
C ASN A 37 18.81 -14.20 -5.42
N TYR A 38 19.09 -13.25 -4.51
CA TYR A 38 18.53 -11.91 -4.58
C TYR A 38 19.60 -10.92 -5.02
N GLU A 39 19.32 -10.19 -6.09
CA GLU A 39 20.25 -9.20 -6.65
C GLU A 39 19.64 -7.81 -6.61
N ILE A 40 20.36 -6.84 -6.05
CA ILE A 40 19.94 -5.43 -6.10
C ILE A 40 20.31 -4.88 -7.47
N VAL A 41 19.34 -4.30 -8.16
CA VAL A 41 19.56 -3.63 -9.45
C VAL A 41 19.29 -2.13 -9.31
N ASP A 42 20.24 -1.33 -9.79
CA ASP A 42 20.09 0.12 -9.84
C ASP A 42 19.11 0.52 -10.95
N ALA A 43 18.45 1.67 -10.75
CA ALA A 43 17.53 2.24 -11.74
C ALA A 43 18.20 2.58 -13.09
N SER A 44 19.52 2.76 -13.10
CA SER A 44 20.33 3.00 -14.31
C SER A 44 20.74 1.72 -15.05
N SER A 45 20.45 0.55 -14.48
CA SER A 45 20.78 -0.74 -15.09
C SER A 45 19.91 -1.03 -16.31
N THR A 46 20.49 -1.65 -17.34
CA THR A 46 19.75 -2.16 -18.51
C THR A 46 18.90 -3.40 -18.14
N VAL A 47 19.08 -3.94 -16.93
CA VAL A 47 18.40 -5.15 -16.46
C VAL A 47 17.09 -4.78 -15.77
N LYS A 48 15.96 -5.32 -16.27
CA LYS A 48 14.64 -5.11 -15.66
C LYS A 48 14.56 -5.79 -14.29
N PRO A 49 14.13 -5.09 -13.23
CA PRO A 49 13.85 -5.71 -11.93
C PRO A 49 12.62 -6.62 -11.99
N ASP A 50 12.59 -7.64 -11.12
CA ASP A 50 11.42 -8.48 -10.87
C ASP A 50 10.47 -7.84 -9.84
N MET A 51 10.98 -6.95 -9.00
CA MET A 51 10.16 -6.10 -8.12
C MET A 51 10.85 -4.76 -7.83
N VAL A 52 10.07 -3.75 -7.49
CA VAL A 52 10.57 -2.45 -7.01
C VAL A 52 10.09 -2.24 -5.58
N LEU A 53 11.00 -2.00 -4.65
CA LEU A 53 10.70 -1.59 -3.28
C LEU A 53 10.90 -0.07 -3.18
N VAL A 54 9.83 0.66 -2.86
CA VAL A 54 9.87 2.12 -2.70
C VAL A 54 9.65 2.47 -1.23
N ASP A 55 10.63 3.10 -0.59
CA ASP A 55 10.44 3.66 0.76
C ASP A 55 9.51 4.87 0.67
N VAL A 56 8.25 4.75 1.14
CA VAL A 56 7.27 5.84 1.05
C VAL A 56 7.17 6.74 2.28
N ASP A 57 8.01 6.54 3.30
CA ASP A 57 7.99 7.40 4.50
C ASP A 57 8.73 8.72 4.30
N GLY A 58 9.46 8.86 3.17
CA GLY A 58 10.17 10.07 2.79
C GLY A 58 9.28 11.15 2.15
N SER A 59 9.74 12.41 2.18
CA SER A 59 8.95 13.59 1.78
C SER A 59 8.47 13.60 0.31
N LYS A 60 9.12 12.84 -0.59
CA LYS A 60 8.79 12.78 -2.03
C LYS A 60 8.26 11.42 -2.47
N ALA A 61 8.00 10.54 -1.53
CA ALA A 61 8.14 9.14 -1.84
C ALA A 61 6.87 8.48 -2.42
N MET A 62 5.68 9.02 -2.13
CA MET A 62 4.46 8.60 -2.84
C MET A 62 4.49 8.97 -4.32
N LEU A 63 5.13 10.10 -4.70
CA LEU A 63 5.33 10.44 -6.11
C LEU A 63 6.24 9.42 -6.78
N ALA A 64 7.37 9.06 -6.15
CA ALA A 64 8.27 8.03 -6.64
C ALA A 64 7.56 6.67 -6.82
N TRP A 65 6.66 6.30 -5.91
CA TRP A 65 5.86 5.09 -6.05
C TRP A 65 4.93 5.14 -7.28
N HIS A 66 4.22 6.25 -7.49
CA HIS A 66 3.36 6.42 -8.67
C HIS A 66 4.16 6.37 -9.98
N GLU A 67 5.33 7.03 -10.02
CA GLU A 67 6.23 7.00 -11.17
C GLU A 67 6.76 5.59 -11.44
N ALA A 68 7.22 4.89 -10.40
CA ALA A 68 7.65 3.51 -10.50
C ALA A 68 6.52 2.61 -11.03
N LYS A 69 5.29 2.75 -10.52
CA LYS A 69 4.13 1.97 -10.99
C LYS A 69 3.79 2.25 -12.46
N LYS A 70 3.94 3.50 -12.90
CA LYS A 70 3.74 3.89 -14.31
C LYS A 70 4.84 3.35 -15.23
N ASN A 71 6.10 3.40 -14.80
CA ASN A 71 7.25 2.93 -15.57
C ASN A 71 7.31 1.39 -15.63
N HIS A 72 6.68 0.74 -14.67
CA HIS A 72 6.76 -0.69 -14.46
C HIS A 72 5.37 -1.30 -14.21
N PRO A 73 4.47 -1.30 -15.23
CA PRO A 73 3.10 -1.80 -15.06
C PRO A 73 3.05 -3.31 -14.77
N ASP A 74 4.00 -4.08 -15.32
CA ASP A 74 3.98 -5.55 -15.29
C ASP A 74 4.66 -6.17 -14.06
N ILE A 75 5.34 -5.36 -13.23
CA ILE A 75 6.07 -5.87 -12.06
C ILE A 75 5.49 -5.27 -10.77
N PRO A 76 5.57 -6.01 -9.65
CA PRO A 76 5.11 -5.52 -8.36
C PRO A 76 5.96 -4.33 -7.90
N VAL A 77 5.30 -3.19 -7.72
CA VAL A 77 5.86 -1.99 -7.07
C VAL A 77 5.32 -1.94 -5.65
N VAL A 78 6.19 -2.28 -4.71
CA VAL A 78 5.88 -2.51 -3.31
C VAL A 78 6.07 -1.23 -2.52
N VAL A 79 5.10 -0.93 -1.67
CA VAL A 79 5.16 0.13 -0.68
C VAL A 79 5.94 -0.36 0.53
N PHE A 80 7.03 0.32 0.87
CA PHE A 80 7.81 0.06 2.08
C PHE A 80 7.63 1.21 3.07
N SER A 81 6.86 1.00 4.14
CA SER A 81 6.48 2.06 5.09
C SER A 81 6.26 1.53 6.50
N VAL A 82 6.40 2.41 7.49
CA VAL A 82 5.92 2.17 8.86
C VAL A 82 4.40 2.04 8.92
N ASN A 83 3.67 2.78 8.08
CA ASN A 83 2.22 2.80 8.06
C ASN A 83 1.68 1.95 6.91
N GLU A 84 0.46 1.44 7.07
CA GLU A 84 -0.25 0.77 5.98
C GLU A 84 -0.52 1.77 4.84
N PRO A 85 -0.45 1.33 3.57
CA PRO A 85 -0.68 2.21 2.43
C PRO A 85 -2.14 2.66 2.36
N ILE A 86 -2.35 3.91 1.98
CA ILE A 86 -3.69 4.47 1.67
C ILE A 86 -4.20 4.08 0.27
N VAL A 87 -3.40 3.32 -0.48
CA VAL A 87 -3.72 2.82 -1.82
C VAL A 87 -3.57 1.31 -1.84
N THR A 88 -4.32 0.62 -2.69
CA THR A 88 -4.20 -0.83 -2.85
C THR A 88 -2.86 -1.16 -3.49
N ALA A 89 -1.94 -1.69 -2.69
CA ALA A 89 -0.58 -1.96 -3.15
C ALA A 89 0.06 -3.12 -2.37
N PRO A 90 1.00 -3.86 -3.00
CA PRO A 90 1.87 -4.76 -2.26
C PRO A 90 2.60 -4.01 -1.15
N TYR A 91 2.64 -4.55 0.06
CA TYR A 91 3.15 -3.85 1.24
C TYR A 91 4.25 -4.63 1.95
N LEU A 92 5.33 -3.93 2.31
CA LEU A 92 6.38 -4.41 3.18
C LEU A 92 6.42 -3.51 4.44
N PRO A 93 6.07 -4.04 5.62
CA PRO A 93 6.06 -3.23 6.84
C PRO A 93 7.48 -2.94 7.36
N LYS A 94 7.65 -1.76 7.94
CA LYS A 94 8.79 -1.43 8.79
C LYS A 94 8.47 -1.67 10.28
N PRO A 95 9.45 -2.08 11.10
CA PRO A 95 10.84 -2.38 10.74
C PRO A 95 10.98 -3.72 9.99
N VAL A 96 12.01 -3.82 9.15
CA VAL A 96 12.32 -5.08 8.45
C VAL A 96 12.75 -6.14 9.47
N LYS A 97 11.97 -7.20 9.58
CA LYS A 97 12.29 -8.37 10.38
C LYS A 97 12.91 -9.45 9.48
N PHE A 98 14.16 -9.83 9.74
CA PHE A 98 14.87 -10.82 8.92
C PHE A 98 14.13 -12.17 8.85
N ASP A 99 13.55 -12.62 9.96
CA ASP A 99 12.81 -13.90 10.05
C ASP A 99 11.65 -13.98 9.05
N THR A 100 11.00 -12.83 8.78
CA THR A 100 9.84 -12.74 7.89
C THR A 100 10.14 -12.09 6.55
N LEU A 101 11.32 -11.50 6.36
CA LEU A 101 11.70 -10.75 5.16
C LEU A 101 11.61 -11.61 3.90
N PHE A 102 12.31 -12.74 3.85
CA PHE A 102 12.34 -13.58 2.65
C PHE A 102 11.00 -14.26 2.34
N PRO A 103 10.25 -14.79 3.33
CA PRO A 103 8.88 -15.24 3.10
C PRO A 103 8.00 -14.15 2.47
N ILE A 104 8.08 -12.92 2.98
CA ILE A 104 7.32 -11.78 2.45
C ILE A 104 7.78 -11.41 1.03
N LEU A 105 9.08 -11.26 0.79
CA LEU A 105 9.63 -10.94 -0.54
C LEU A 105 9.27 -11.99 -1.58
N ARG A 106 9.23 -13.27 -1.21
CA ARG A 106 8.78 -14.35 -2.09
C ARG A 106 7.30 -14.19 -2.46
N SER A 107 6.46 -13.84 -1.49
CA SER A 107 5.03 -13.56 -1.72
C SER A 107 4.86 -12.34 -2.64
N LEU A 108 5.57 -11.25 -2.35
CA LEU A 108 5.56 -10.01 -3.14
C LEU A 108 6.02 -10.24 -4.59
N ALA A 109 7.10 -11.02 -4.79
CA ALA A 109 7.60 -11.38 -6.13
C ALA A 109 6.59 -12.18 -6.96
N GLN A 110 5.60 -12.81 -6.32
CA GLN A 110 4.53 -13.56 -6.97
C GLN A 110 3.24 -12.74 -7.10
N GLY A 111 3.27 -11.46 -6.73
CA GLY A 111 2.09 -10.57 -6.74
C GLY A 111 1.20 -10.70 -5.49
N GLY A 112 1.66 -11.36 -4.43
CA GLY A 112 0.96 -11.47 -3.15
C GLY A 112 1.19 -10.29 -2.20
N ASN A 113 0.64 -10.41 -0.99
CA ASN A 113 0.77 -9.43 0.10
C ASN A 113 0.33 -8.00 -0.28
N VAL A 114 -0.74 -7.91 -1.06
CA VAL A 114 -1.43 -6.67 -1.40
C VAL A 114 -2.30 -6.26 -0.22
N VAL A 115 -2.05 -5.06 0.31
CA VAL A 115 -2.89 -4.45 1.35
C VAL A 115 -3.88 -3.54 0.64
N GLU A 116 -5.16 -3.80 0.88
CA GLU A 116 -6.22 -2.86 0.54
C GLU A 116 -6.27 -1.78 1.62
N PRO A 117 -6.45 -0.50 1.24
CA PRO A 117 -6.58 0.55 2.22
C PRO A 117 -7.77 0.20 3.10
N LYS A 118 -7.53 0.14 4.42
CA LYS A 118 -8.64 0.15 5.36
C LYS A 118 -9.38 1.44 5.07
N GLN A 119 -10.53 1.31 4.42
CA GLN A 119 -11.46 2.39 4.29
C GLN A 119 -11.70 2.81 5.73
N GLN A 120 -11.10 3.93 6.16
CA GLN A 120 -11.60 4.62 7.31
C GLN A 120 -13.06 4.81 6.95
N GLU A 121 -13.91 4.06 7.65
CA GLU A 121 -15.31 4.38 7.78
C GLU A 121 -15.30 5.89 7.98
N VAL A 122 -15.67 6.61 6.93
CA VAL A 122 -16.10 7.98 7.09
C VAL A 122 -17.23 7.80 8.07
N ILE A 123 -16.95 8.12 9.34
CA ILE A 123 -17.93 8.36 10.38
C ILE A 123 -18.80 9.49 9.84
N ASN A 124 -19.69 9.11 8.93
CA ASN A 124 -20.89 9.84 8.65
C ASN A 124 -21.66 9.74 9.95
N SER A 125 -21.79 10.85 10.65
CA SER A 125 -22.65 11.03 11.80
C SER A 125 -24.10 10.72 11.39
N GLN A 126 -24.43 9.44 11.31
CA GLN A 126 -25.78 8.91 11.19
C GLN A 126 -25.88 7.73 12.13
N GLN A 127 -25.95 8.08 13.40
CA GLN A 127 -26.56 7.28 14.43
C GLN A 127 -27.93 6.80 13.91
N PRO A 128 -28.21 5.49 13.79
CA PRO A 128 -29.58 5.03 13.79
C PRO A 128 -30.03 5.12 15.25
N GLU A 129 -30.57 6.28 15.62
CA GLU A 129 -31.28 6.41 16.89
C GLU A 129 -32.46 5.44 16.83
N LYS A 130 -32.33 4.31 17.54
CA LYS A 130 -33.46 3.45 17.87
C LYS A 130 -34.36 4.23 18.82
N CYS A 131 -35.27 5.02 18.29
CA CYS A 131 -36.42 5.52 19.04
C CYS A 131 -37.66 4.74 18.65
N GLN A 132 -38.09 3.90 19.58
CA GLN A 132 -39.43 3.34 19.64
C GLN A 132 -40.47 4.47 19.54
N PRO A 133 -41.63 4.26 18.90
CA PRO A 133 -42.67 5.28 18.86
C PRO A 133 -43.33 5.40 20.24
N PRO A 134 -43.53 6.61 20.80
CA PRO A 134 -44.51 6.80 21.85
C PRO A 134 -45.90 6.65 21.24
N LEU A 135 -46.63 5.65 21.73
CA LEU A 135 -48.06 5.50 21.52
C LEU A 135 -48.76 6.71 22.14
N GLY A 136 -49.32 7.62 21.34
CA GLY A 136 -50.18 8.65 21.90
C GLY A 136 -50.45 9.87 21.03
N ILE A 137 -51.65 9.84 20.41
CA ILE A 137 -52.53 10.99 20.16
C ILE A 137 -52.33 11.73 18.82
N MET A 138 -53.20 11.35 17.88
CA MET A 138 -53.68 12.16 16.76
C MET A 138 -54.04 13.58 17.20
N ILE A 139 -53.84 14.59 16.33
CA ILE A 139 -54.86 15.57 15.89
C ILE A 139 -54.24 16.51 14.81
N LYS A 140 -54.67 16.28 13.56
CA LYS A 140 -55.28 17.28 12.66
C LYS A 140 -54.40 18.34 11.94
N ARG A 141 -54.22 18.08 10.64
CA ARG A 141 -54.49 18.95 9.47
C ARG A 141 -53.60 20.19 9.21
N GLN A 142 -52.95 20.14 8.03
CA GLN A 142 -53.12 21.07 6.89
C GLN A 142 -52.51 22.48 6.95
N GLN A 143 -51.50 22.72 6.11
CA GLN A 143 -51.34 23.81 5.10
C GLN A 143 -49.83 24.10 4.91
N PHE A 144 -49.26 23.81 3.75
CA PHE A 144 -49.20 24.66 2.55
C PHE A 144 -48.62 26.07 2.81
N ALA A 145 -47.41 26.26 2.27
CA ALA A 145 -47.04 27.35 1.38
C ALA A 145 -47.03 28.81 1.88
N VAL A 146 -45.86 29.44 1.66
CA VAL A 146 -45.65 30.84 1.26
C VAL A 146 -45.93 31.91 2.32
N LEU A 147 -44.90 32.61 2.77
CA LEU A 147 -44.86 34.07 2.59
C LEU A 147 -43.44 34.64 2.71
N ILE A 148 -43.10 35.36 1.65
CA ILE A 148 -41.96 36.26 1.49
C ILE A 148 -42.37 37.65 2.06
N LEU A 149 -41.34 38.41 2.48
CA LEU A 149 -41.27 39.86 2.67
C LEU A 149 -41.84 40.52 3.95
N SER A 150 -41.07 41.55 4.35
CA SER A 150 -41.48 42.77 5.10
C SER A 150 -41.54 42.66 6.62
N VAL A 151 -41.10 43.62 7.44
CA VAL A 151 -40.65 45.00 7.21
C VAL A 151 -39.92 45.52 8.46
N VAL A 152 -39.00 46.47 8.21
CA VAL A 152 -38.44 47.47 9.12
C VAL A 152 -39.48 48.04 10.09
N TYR A 153 -39.23 48.01 11.40
CA TYR A 153 -39.45 49.15 12.31
C TYR A 153 -38.76 48.88 13.64
#